data_AF-A0A5C4KQS5-F1
#
_entry.id   AF-A0A5C4KQS5-F1
#
_cell.length_a   1.000
_cell.length_b   1.000
_cell.length_c   1.000
_cell.angle_alpha   90.00
_cell.angle_beta   90.00
_cell.angle_gamma   90.00
#
_symmetry.space_group_name_H-M   'P 1'
#
loop_
_entity.id
_entity.type
_entity.pdbx_description
1 polymer ?
#
loop_
_entity_poly.entity_id
_entity_poly.type
_entity_poly.pdbx_seq_one_letter_code
_entity_poly.pdbx_strand_id
1 'polypeptide(L)'
;MKHHPPDSRRFTSVWDALEDTPQDAANMRLRAKLMRTLCETIRAWELPQKDTAMRLGITQPRLNNLINGKIDNFTLGELANLEMSLA
;
A
#
# COMPACT_ATOMS: atom_id res chain seq x y z
N MET A 1 0.21 35.16 -27.29
CA MET A 1 1.17 34.55 -26.33
C MET A 1 0.40 33.53 -25.51
N LYS A 2 0.75 32.23 -25.59
CA LYS A 2 0.07 31.19 -24.81
C LYS A 2 0.62 31.26 -23.39
N HIS A 3 -0.24 31.56 -22.41
CA HIS A 3 0.12 31.51 -21.00
C HIS A 3 0.56 30.08 -20.66
N HIS A 4 1.85 29.92 -20.36
CA HIS A 4 2.37 28.74 -19.69
C HIS A 4 1.86 28.83 -18.24
N PRO A 5 1.18 27.80 -17.70
CA PRO A 5 0.78 27.83 -16.31
C PRO A 5 2.05 27.85 -15.42
N PRO A 6 1.98 28.49 -14.25
CA PRO A 6 3.14 28.76 -13.42
C PRO A 6 3.65 27.47 -12.76
N ASP A 7 4.97 27.37 -12.68
CA ASP A 7 5.77 26.55 -11.77
C ASP A 7 5.44 25.06 -11.63
N SER A 8 6.33 24.22 -12.19
CA SER A 8 6.44 22.80 -11.85
C SER A 8 6.77 22.64 -10.36
N ARG A 9 5.75 22.59 -9.51
CA ARG A 9 5.90 22.35 -8.07
C ARG A 9 6.52 20.97 -7.84
N ARG A 10 7.71 20.94 -7.21
CA ARG A 10 8.38 19.70 -6.82
C ARG A 10 7.94 19.29 -5.43
N PHE A 11 7.65 18.00 -5.28
CA PHE A 11 7.28 17.39 -4.02
C PHE A 11 8.30 16.30 -3.68
N THR A 12 8.58 16.12 -2.38
CA THR A 12 9.52 15.10 -1.90
C THR A 12 8.95 13.69 -2.06
N SER A 13 7.62 13.56 -1.96
CA SER A 13 6.87 12.33 -2.17
C SER A 13 5.62 12.63 -3.00
N VAL A 14 5.18 11.67 -3.82
CA VAL A 14 3.90 11.75 -4.56
C VAL A 14 2.74 12.04 -3.62
N TRP A 15 2.75 11.44 -2.42
CA TRP A 15 1.72 11.68 -1.40
C TRP A 15 1.68 13.12 -0.88
N ASP A 16 2.78 13.89 -0.93
CA ASP A 16 2.75 15.31 -0.55
C ASP A 16 2.01 16.17 -1.60
N ALA A 17 1.83 15.64 -2.81
CA ALA A 17 1.08 16.28 -3.88
C ALA A 17 -0.39 15.86 -3.91
N LEU A 18 -0.71 14.67 -3.36
CA LEU A 18 -2.04 14.07 -3.43
C LEU A 18 -2.87 14.28 -2.15
N GLU A 19 -2.23 14.36 -0.99
CA GLU A 19 -2.92 14.43 0.29
C GLU A 19 -3.02 15.88 0.80
N ASP A 20 -4.13 16.18 1.46
CA ASP A 20 -4.42 17.52 1.98
C ASP A 20 -3.54 17.92 3.17
N THR A 21 -3.08 16.92 3.94
CA THR A 21 -2.27 17.15 5.14
C THR A 21 -0.95 16.36 5.11
N PRO A 22 0.13 16.90 5.70
CA PRO A 22 1.38 16.15 5.88
C PRO A 22 1.22 14.83 6.63
N GLN A 23 0.25 14.76 7.55
CA GLN A 23 -0.09 13.58 8.34
C GLN A 23 -0.70 12.48 7.47
N ASP A 24 -1.65 12.84 6.59
CA ASP A 24 -2.26 11.90 5.65
C ASP A 24 -1.22 11.42 4.63
N ALA A 25 -0.36 12.31 4.12
CA ALA A 25 0.77 11.96 3.27
C ALA A 25 1.72 10.97 3.96
N ALA A 26 2.02 11.18 5.25
CA ALA A 26 2.85 10.27 6.02
C ALA A 26 2.18 8.90 6.22
N ASN A 27 0.88 8.88 6.52
CA ASN A 27 0.10 7.65 6.64
C ASN A 27 0.12 6.85 5.33
N MET A 28 -0.09 7.51 4.19
CA MET A 28 -0.06 6.86 2.87
C MET A 28 1.32 6.34 2.49
N ARG A 29 2.39 7.06 2.83
CA ARG A 29 3.77 6.55 2.68
C ARG A 29 3.99 5.26 3.47
N LEU A 30 3.55 5.21 4.73
CA LEU A 30 3.70 4.03 5.57
C LEU A 30 2.87 2.85 5.06
N ARG A 31 1.60 3.09 4.70
CA ARG A 31 0.73 2.07 4.07
C ARG A 31 1.35 1.52 2.78
N ALA A 32 1.88 2.40 1.92
CA ALA A 32 2.50 1.99 0.66
C ALA A 32 3.78 1.16 0.89
N LYS A 33 4.59 1.52 1.89
CA LYS A 33 5.78 0.75 2.27
C LYS A 33 5.40 -0.65 2.76
N LEU A 34 4.48 -0.75 3.71
CA LEU A 34 4.05 -2.04 4.26
C LEU A 34 3.40 -2.93 3.21
N MET A 35 2.50 -2.38 2.39
CA MET A 35 1.85 -3.13 1.32
C MET A 35 2.87 -3.67 0.31
N ARG A 36 3.92 -2.90 -0.01
CA ARG A 36 5.01 -3.38 -0.87
C ARG A 36 5.74 -4.57 -0.24
N THR A 37 6.19 -4.43 1.01
CA THR A 37 6.90 -5.50 1.73
C THR A 37 6.04 -6.76 1.85
N LEU A 38 4.75 -6.62 2.19
CA LEU A 38 3.80 -7.73 2.21
C LEU A 38 3.72 -8.44 0.85
N CYS A 39 3.53 -7.69 -0.23
CA CYS A 39 3.44 -8.25 -1.58
C CYS A 39 4.72 -8.96 -2.01
N GLU A 40 5.89 -8.42 -1.67
CA GLU A 40 7.19 -9.04 -1.94
C GLU A 40 7.34 -10.37 -1.18
N THR A 41 7.05 -10.38 0.13
CA THR A 41 7.12 -11.60 0.95
C THR A 41 6.13 -12.66 0.50
N ILE A 42 4.89 -12.28 0.21
CA ILE A 42 3.85 -13.21 -0.28
C ILE A 42 4.28 -13.86 -1.60
N ARG A 43 4.88 -13.09 -2.52
CA ARG A 43 5.37 -13.63 -3.81
C ARG A 43 6.51 -14.62 -3.62
N ALA A 44 7.38 -14.39 -2.63
CA ALA A 44 8.50 -15.27 -2.31
C ALA A 44 8.07 -16.62 -1.72
N TRP A 45 6.84 -16.76 -1.23
CA TRP A 45 6.34 -18.04 -0.72
C TRP A 45 6.00 -19.06 -1.81
N GLU A 46 5.79 -18.62 -3.06
CA GLU A 46 5.39 -19.49 -4.19
C GLU A 46 4.15 -20.37 -3.90
N LEU A 47 3.29 -19.91 -2.97
CA LEU A 47 2.07 -20.61 -2.58
C LEU A 47 0.87 -20.21 -3.45
N PRO A 48 -0.09 -21.12 -3.67
CA PRO A 48 -1.39 -20.77 -4.22
C PRO A 48 -2.08 -19.69 -3.38
N GLN A 49 -2.80 -18.77 -4.02
CA GLN A 49 -3.48 -17.66 -3.32
C GLN A 49 -4.41 -18.13 -2.20
N LYS A 50 -5.07 -19.28 -2.36
CA LYS A 50 -5.93 -19.86 -1.33
C LYS A 50 -5.16 -20.19 -0.05
N ASP A 51 -3.98 -20.77 -0.19
CA ASP A 51 -3.13 -21.19 0.92
C ASP A 51 -2.48 -19.98 1.59
N THR A 52 -2.05 -19.00 0.79
CA THR A 52 -1.59 -17.69 1.28
C THR A 52 -2.67 -16.98 2.10
N ALA A 53 -3.91 -16.95 1.61
CA ALA A 53 -5.03 -16.30 2.31
C ALA A 53 -5.31 -17.00 3.65
N MET A 54 -5.30 -18.33 3.67
CA MET A 54 -5.44 -19.13 4.88
C MET A 54 -4.30 -18.89 5.88
N ARG A 55 -3.05 -18.88 5.41
CA ARG A 55 -1.87 -18.60 6.24
C ARG A 55 -1.94 -17.22 6.90
N LEU A 56 -2.40 -16.21 6.15
CA LEU A 56 -2.58 -14.85 6.65
C LEU A 56 -3.87 -14.64 7.46
N GLY A 57 -4.74 -15.66 7.57
CA GLY A 57 -6.01 -15.55 8.28
C GLY A 57 -7.02 -14.60 7.63
N ILE A 58 -6.92 -14.37 6.31
CA ILE A 58 -7.81 -13.48 5.55
C ILE A 58 -8.55 -14.21 4.43
N THR A 59 -9.58 -13.58 3.87
CA THR A 59 -10.31 -14.13 2.74
C THR A 59 -9.53 -13.97 1.43
N GLN A 60 -9.78 -14.84 0.44
CA GLN A 60 -9.16 -14.72 -0.89
C GLN A 60 -9.45 -13.37 -1.57
N PRO A 61 -10.67 -12.80 -1.54
CA PRO A 61 -10.91 -11.45 -2.08
C PRO A 61 -10.08 -10.37 -1.37
N ARG A 62 -9.85 -10.50 -0.05
CA ARG A 62 -9.00 -9.57 0.71
C ARG A 62 -7.55 -9.70 0.27
N LEU A 63 -7.03 -10.92 0.13
CA LEU A 63 -5.70 -11.15 -0.44
C LEU A 63 -5.58 -10.56 -1.85
N ASN A 64 -6.60 -10.74 -2.70
CA ASN A 64 -6.60 -10.19 -4.04
C ASN A 64 -6.54 -8.64 -4.05
N ASN A 65 -7.21 -7.98 -3.11
CA ASN A 65 -7.08 -6.53 -2.96
C ASN A 65 -5.66 -6.11 -2.54
N LEU A 66 -5.00 -6.88 -1.68
CA LEU A 66 -3.63 -6.62 -1.23
C LEU A 66 -2.64 -6.73 -2.39
N ILE A 67 -2.63 -7.86 -3.11
CA ILE A 67 -1.67 -8.12 -4.21
C ILE A 67 -1.86 -7.20 -5.42
N ASN A 68 -3.08 -6.70 -5.63
CA ASN A 68 -3.40 -5.72 -6.68
C ASN A 68 -3.17 -4.28 -6.23
N GLY A 69 -2.63 -4.05 -5.03
CA GLY A 69 -2.24 -2.72 -4.58
C GLY A 69 -3.41 -1.79 -4.27
N LYS A 70 -4.60 -2.32 -3.93
CA LYS A 70 -5.77 -1.50 -3.55
C LYS A 70 -5.59 -0.91 -2.15
N ILE A 71 -4.63 0.00 -2.02
CA ILE A 71 -4.15 0.58 -0.77
C ILE A 71 -5.29 1.15 0.07
N ASP A 72 -6.26 1.83 -0.56
CA ASP A 72 -7.41 2.46 0.09
C ASP A 72 -8.27 1.48 0.90
N ASN A 73 -8.26 0.21 0.53
CA ASN A 73 -9.02 -0.83 1.24
C ASN A 73 -8.39 -1.25 2.57
N PHE A 74 -7.16 -0.84 2.88
CA PHE A 74 -6.40 -1.30 4.05
C PHE A 74 -5.94 -0.14 4.91
N THR A 75 -6.35 -0.10 6.17
CA THR A 75 -5.78 0.82 7.15
C THR A 75 -4.32 0.48 7.46
N LEU A 76 -3.58 1.45 8.02
CA LEU A 76 -2.20 1.23 8.46
C LEU A 76 -2.12 0.09 9.50
N GLY A 77 -3.05 0.05 10.45
CA GLY A 77 -3.11 -1.01 11.47
C GLY A 77 -3.37 -2.40 10.88
N GLU A 78 -4.25 -2.52 9.88
CA GLU A 78 -4.46 -3.80 9.19
C GLU A 78 -3.22 -4.29 8.47
N LEU A 79 -2.49 -3.41 7.78
CA LEU A 79 -1.24 -3.79 7.11
C LEU A 79 -0.16 -4.21 8.12
N ALA A 80 -0.04 -3.51 9.25
CA ALA A 80 0.89 -3.88 10.31
C ALA A 80 0.53 -5.25 10.91
N ASN A 81 -0.77 -5.52 11.15
CA ASN A 81 -1.22 -6.83 11.63
C ASN A 81 -0.90 -7.96 10.63
N LEU A 82 -1.08 -7.72 9.34
CA LEU A 82 -0.72 -8.69 8.30
C LEU A 82 0.78 -8.92 8.21
N GLU A 83 1.59 -7.87 8.38
CA GLU A 83 3.05 -7.98 8.42
C GLU A 83 3.51 -8.85 9.59
N MET A 84 2.92 -8.66 10.78
CA MET A 84 3.19 -9.49 11.95
C MET A 84 2.84 -10.97 11.73
N SER A 85 1.82 -11.27 10.92
CA SER A 85 1.46 -12.64 10.54
C SER A 85 2.40 -13.29 9.52
N LEU A 86 3.40 -12.56 9.00
CA LEU A 86 4.45 -13.14 8.15
C LEU A 86 5.55 -13.85 8.95
N ALA A 87 5.73 -13.49 10.23
CA ALA A 87 6.73 -14.05 11.13
C ALA A 87 6.38 -15.48 11.57
#